data_AF-A0A2N2CSB4-F1
#
_entry.id   AF-A0A2N2CSB4-F1
#
_cell.length_a   1.000
_cell.length_b   1.000
_cell.length_c   1.000
_cell.angle_alpha   90.00
_cell.angle_beta   90.00
_cell.angle_gamma   90.00
#
_symmetry.space_group_name_H-M   'P 1'
#
loop_
_entity.id
_entity.type
_entity.pdbx_description
1 polymer ?
#
loop_
_entity_poly.entity_id
_entity_poly.type
_entity_poly.pdbx_seq_one_letter_code
_entity_poly.pdbx_strand_id
1 'polypeptide(L)' 'MVERSASGECFLQVGVTALRDAATGEFLPSTPIYIKVDAAEVDRRTGLAQCELVLNTGVADVLAQKFCEYVRGCKLESAA' A
#
# COMPACT_ATOMS: atom_id res chain seq x y z
N MET A 1 -2.65 4.28 -0.28
CA MET A 1 -3.27 4.92 0.90
C MET A 1 -4.13 6.06 0.40
N VAL A 2 -5.43 6.04 0.74
CA VAL A 2 -6.40 7.04 0.26
C VAL A 2 -6.54 8.18 1.29
N GLU A 3 -6.36 9.41 0.82
CA GLU A 3 -6.57 10.65 1.57
C GLU A 3 -7.95 11.25 1.26
N ARG A 4 -8.50 12.02 2.21
CA ARG A 4 -9.79 12.71 2.05
C ARG A 4 -9.59 14.21 2.04
N SER A 5 -10.18 14.89 1.06
CA SER A 5 -10.24 16.35 1.04
C SER A 5 -11.27 16.89 2.03
N ALA A 6 -11.21 18.20 2.30
CA ALA A 6 -12.23 18.89 3.09
C ALA A 6 -13.64 18.84 2.45
N SER A 7 -13.72 18.69 1.13
CA SER A 7 -14.96 18.49 0.37
C SER A 7 -15.50 17.05 0.41
N GLY A 8 -14.77 16.12 1.04
CA GLY A 8 -15.14 14.71 1.15
C GLY A 8 -14.73 13.83 -0.04
N GLU A 9 -13.93 14.36 -0.96
CA GLU A 9 -13.41 13.62 -2.11
C GLU A 9 -12.24 12.72 -1.70
N CYS A 10 -12.12 11.56 -2.35
CA CYS A 10 -11.09 10.57 -2.07
C CYS A 10 -9.96 10.64 -3.11
N PHE A 11 -8.72 10.68 -2.64
CA PHE A 11 -7.52 10.77 -3.47
C PHE A 11 -6.54 9.66 -3.11
N LEU A 12 -6.10 8.91 -4.12
CA LEU A 12 -5.05 7.90 -3.96
C LEU A 12 -3.71 8.49 -4.38
N GLN A 13 -2.72 8.46 -3.48
CA GLN A 13 -1.35 8.83 -3.84
C GLN A 13 -0.72 7.74 -4.71
N VAL A 14 -0.28 8.11 -5.91
CA VAL A 14 0.31 7.18 -6.89
C VAL A 14 1.82 7.38 -7.08
N GLY A 15 2.37 8.47 -6.55
CA GLY A 15 3.80 8.73 -6.66
C GLY A 15 4.20 10.07 -6.05
N VAL A 16 5.43 10.47 -6.36
CA VAL A 16 5.99 11.77 -6.02
C VAL A 16 6.72 12.33 -7.24
N THR A 17 6.69 13.64 -7.41
CA THR A 17 7.52 14.30 -8.41
C THR A 17 8.98 14.30 -7.97
N ALA A 18 9.88 14.08 -8.92
CA ALA A 18 11.33 14.19 -8.73
C ALA A 18 11.89 15.07 -9.85
N LEU A 19 11.54 16.35 -9.80
CA LEU A 19 11.94 17.32 -10.80
C LEU A 19 13.24 18.02 -10.39
N ARG A 20 13.93 18.59 -11.38
CA ARG A 20 15.09 19.44 -11.17
C ARG A 20 14.78 20.87 -11.59
N ASP A 21 15.34 21.82 -10.86
CA ASP A 21 15.33 23.21 -11.25
C ASP A 21 16.22 23.39 -12.49
N ALA A 22 15.68 23.99 -13.55
CA ALA A 22 16.37 24.10 -14.84
C ALA A 22 17.52 25.12 -14.82
N ALA A 23 17.53 26.08 -13.89
CA ALA A 23 18.55 27.12 -13.80
C ALA A 23 19.72 26.69 -12.90
N THR A 24 19.43 25.95 -11.83
CA THR A 24 20.41 25.59 -10.78
C THR A 24 20.79 24.10 -10.82
N GLY A 25 19.97 23.25 -11.43
CA GLY A 25 20.16 21.79 -11.48
C GLY A 25 19.83 21.08 -10.16
N GLU A 26 19.45 21.81 -9.11
CA GLU A 26 19.06 21.25 -7.81
C GLU A 26 17.72 20.51 -7.88
N PHE A 27 17.45 19.64 -6.91
CA PHE A 27 16.18 18.94 -6.82
C PHE A 27 15.08 19.87 -6.31
N LEU A 28 13.95 19.89 -7.02
CA LEU A 28 12.74 20.53 -6.53
C LEU A 28 12.09 19.69 -5.41
N PRO A 29 11.31 20.32 -4.52
CA PRO A 29 10.60 19.60 -3.47
C PRO A 29 9.74 18.47 -4.05
N SER A 30 9.89 17.28 -3.47
CA SER A 30 9.10 16.11 -3.86
C SER A 30 7.63 16.36 -3.56
N THR A 31 6.84 16.59 -4.60
CA THR A 31 5.42 16.87 -4.47
C THR A 31 4.63 15.59 -4.75
N PRO A 32 3.79 15.12 -3.82
CA PRO A 32 2.94 13.95 -4.05
C PRO A 32 2.02 14.11 -5.27
N ILE A 33 1.83 13.01 -6.00
CA ILE A 33 0.89 12.95 -7.13
C ILE A 33 -0.29 12.10 -6.71
N TYR A 34 -1.49 12.60 -6.94
CA TYR A 34 -2.74 11.96 -6.57
C TYR A 34 -3.62 11.71 -7.79
N ILE A 35 -4.39 10.62 -7.75
CA ILE A 35 -5.54 10.41 -8.62
C ILE A 35 -6.82 10.46 -7.81
N LYS A 36 -7.90 10.96 -8.39
CA LYS A 36 -9.23 10.91 -7.77
C LYS A 36 -9.78 9.50 -7.87
N VAL A 37 -10.30 8.96 -6.78
CA VAL A 37 -10.94 7.64 -6.72
C VAL A 37 -12.36 7.78 -6.17
N ASP A 38 -13.26 6.88 -6.58
CA ASP A 38 -14.61 6.84 -6.02
C ASP A 38 -14.55 6.36 -4.56
N ALA A 39 -15.24 7.06 -3.66
CA ALA A 39 -15.34 6.66 -2.27
C ALA A 39 -16.04 5.30 -2.08
N ALA A 40 -16.87 4.88 -3.03
CA ALA A 40 -17.49 3.56 -3.05
C ALA A 40 -16.49 2.42 -3.31
N GLU A 41 -15.34 2.71 -3.93
CA GLU A 41 -14.29 1.75 -4.27
C GLU A 41 -13.17 1.66 -3.22
N VAL A 42 -13.35 2.33 -2.07
CA VAL A 42 -12.40 2.32 -0.96
C VAL A 42 -12.94 1.44 0.16
N ASP A 43 -12.19 0.40 0.51
CA ASP A 43 -12.50 -0.45 1.64
C ASP A 43 -12.41 0.38 2.94
N ARG A 44 -13.53 0.48 3.66
CA ARG A 44 -13.63 1.30 4.88
C ARG A 44 -12.80 0.79 6.05
N ARG A 45 -12.49 -0.51 6.08
CA ARG A 45 -11.69 -1.15 7.13
C ARG A 45 -10.20 -0.97 6.88
N THR A 46 -9.77 -1.06 5.63
CA THR A 46 -8.33 -1.04 5.28
C THR A 46 -7.87 0.31 4.74
N GLY A 47 -8.78 1.18 4.29
CA GLY A 47 -8.46 2.45 3.64
C GLY A 47 -7.81 2.30 2.27
N LEU A 48 -7.86 1.10 1.70
CA LEU A 48 -7.27 0.75 0.41
C LEU A 48 -8.31 0.91 -0.70
N ALA A 49 -7.88 1.45 -1.84
CA ALA A 49 -8.66 1.37 -3.06
C ALA A 49 -8.67 -0.07 -3.60
N GLN A 50 -9.68 -0.43 -4.39
CA GLN A 50 -9.80 -1.77 -4.97
C GLN A 50 -8.55 -2.23 -5.75
N CYS A 51 -7.88 -1.31 -6.46
CA CYS A 51 -6.64 -1.60 -7.17
C CYS A 51 -5.44 -1.90 -6.24
N GLU A 52 -5.42 -1.32 -5.04
CA GLU A 52 -4.38 -1.57 -4.03
C GLU A 52 -4.59 -2.92 -3.33
N LEU A 53 -5.83 -3.38 -3.20
CA LEU A 53 -6.15 -4.68 -2.59
C LEU A 53 -5.51 -5.84 -3.35
N VAL A 54 -5.49 -5.79 -4.68
CA VAL A 54 -4.87 -6.83 -5.51
C VAL A 54 -3.36 -6.94 -5.24
N LEU A 55 -2.72 -5.82 -4.93
CA LEU A 55 -1.27 -5.76 -4.68
C LEU A 55 -0.90 -6.06 -3.22
N ASN A 56 -1.78 -5.77 -2.25
CA ASN A 56 -1.49 -5.90 -0.82
C ASN A 56 -1.89 -7.24 -0.18
N THR A 57 -2.64 -8.11 -0.87
CA THR A 57 -3.09 -9.40 -0.30
C THR A 57 -2.00 -10.47 -0.27
N GLY A 58 -0.97 -10.38 -1.11
CA GLY A 58 0.03 -11.45 -1.25
C GLY A 58 0.93 -11.64 -0.02
N VAL A 59 1.35 -10.56 0.66
CA VAL A 59 2.38 -10.66 1.71
C VAL A 59 1.85 -11.28 3.00
N ALA A 60 0.65 -10.89 3.42
CA ALA A 60 0.04 -11.40 4.64
C ALA A 60 -0.27 -12.91 4.52
N ASP A 61 -0.79 -13.34 3.38
CA ASP A 61 -1.10 -14.75 3.12
C ASP A 61 0.18 -15.61 3.07
N VAL A 62 1.24 -15.11 2.44
CA VAL A 62 2.56 -15.78 2.42
C VAL A 62 3.11 -15.93 3.83
N LEU A 63 3.04 -14.89 4.66
CA LEU A 63 3.52 -14.95 6.05
C LEU A 63 2.69 -15.93 6.88
N ALA A 64 1.36 -15.90 6.75
CA ALA A 64 0.47 -16.84 7.43
C ALA A 64 0.78 -18.29 7.05
N GLN A 65 1.02 -18.55 5.76
CA GLN A 65 1.45 -19.86 5.28
C GLN A 65 2.79 -20.29 5.90
N LYS A 66 3.79 -19.40 5.95
CA LYS A 66 5.10 -19.71 6.54
C LYS A 66 5.01 -19.99 8.04
N PHE A 67 4.16 -19.29 8.79
CA PHE A 67 3.93 -19.62 10.19
C PHE A 67 3.27 -20.98 10.37
N CYS A 68 2.31 -21.35 9.50
CA CYS A 68 1.70 -22.68 9.53
C CYS A 68 2.73 -23.79 9.23
N GLU A 69 3.58 -23.59 8.23
CA GLU A 69 4.67 -24.51 7.89
C GLU A 69 5.63 -24.70 9.09
N TYR A 70 6.04 -23.60 9.73
CA TYR A 70 6.92 -23.62 10.90
C TYR A 70 6.32 -24.40 12.08
N VAL A 71 5.07 -24.07 12.47
CA VAL A 71 4.40 -24.75 13.60
C VAL A 71 4.24 -26.25 13.34
N ARG A 72 3.94 -26.65 12.09
CA ARG A 72 3.86 -28.06 11.71
C ARG A 72 5.22 -28.75 11.83
N GLY A 73 6.29 -28.11 11.35
CA GLY A 73 7.66 -28.61 11.48
C GLY A 73 8.05 -28.85 12.94
N CYS A 74 7.85 -27.86 13.81
CA CYS A 74 8.18 -27.99 15.23
C CYS A 74 7.38 -29.10 15.94
N LYS A 75 6.10 -29.29 15.58
CA LYS A 75 5.28 -30.36 16.15
C LYS A 75 5.73 -31.76 15.71
N LEU A 76 6.23 -31.89 14.48
CA LEU A 76 6.78 -33.16 13.99
C LEU A 76 8.11 -33.49 14.66
N GLU A 77 8.98 -32.49 14.84
CA GLU A 77 10.26 -32.64 15.53
C GLU A 77 10.10 -32.96 17.02
N SER A 78 9.05 -32.45 17.67
CA SER A 78 8.74 -32.75 19.07
C SER A 78 8.14 -34.15 19.30
N ALA A 79 7.71 -34.83 18.23
CA ALA A 79 7.07 -36.15 18.28
C ALA A 79 7.98 -37.29 17.80
N ALA A 80 9.18 -36.97 17.30
CA ALA A 80 10.24 -37.89 16.92
C ALA A 80 11.25 -38.05 18.07
#